data_AF-A0A3E1QEL1-F1
#
_entry.id   AF-A0A3E1QEL1-F1
#
_cell.length_a   1.000
_cell.length_b   1.000
_cell.length_c   1.000
_cell.angle_alpha   90.00
_cell.angle_beta   90.00
_cell.angle_gamma   90.00
#
_symmetry.space_group_name_H-M   'P 1'
#
loop_
_entity.id
_entity.type
_entity.pdbx_description
1 polymer ?
#
loop_
_entity_poly.entity_id
_entity_poly.type
_entity_poly.pdbx_seq_one_letter_code
_entity_poly.pdbx_strand_id
1 'polypeptide(L)' 'MKVMIEGKEYWRDARGNLTPAELVKDIDKARDVLVREWVEKGVSLNKEMRNFKDGIFGDIQAFIELS' A
#
# COMPACT_ATOMS: atom_id res chain seq x y z
N MET A 1 4.19 11.58 0.29
CA MET A 1 3.12 11.39 1.29
C MET A 1 2.66 12.76 1.76
N LYS A 2 1.35 13.00 1.83
CA LYS A 2 0.81 14.28 2.34
C LYS A 2 0.90 14.35 3.86
N VAL A 3 1.28 15.50 4.40
CA VAL A 3 1.42 15.78 5.83
C VAL A 3 0.87 17.17 6.12
N MET A 4 0.11 17.32 7.21
CA MET A 4 -0.39 18.61 7.67
C MET A 4 0.53 19.15 8.76
N ILE A 5 1.01 20.39 8.60
CA ILE A 5 1.85 21.09 9.59
C ILE A 5 1.28 22.49 9.77
N GLU A 6 0.86 22.81 11.00
CA GLU A 6 0.28 24.12 11.35
C GLU A 6 -0.84 24.59 10.39
N GLY A 7 -1.69 23.64 9.95
CA GLY A 7 -2.81 23.93 9.03
C GLY A 7 -2.44 24.03 7.55
N LYS A 8 -1.16 23.83 7.18
CA LYS A 8 -0.69 23.84 5.79
C LYS A 8 -0.36 22.42 5.31
N GLU A 9 -0.66 22.13 4.04
CA GLU A 9 -0.35 20.84 3.40
C GLU A 9 1.10 20.84 2.87
N TYR A 10 1.85 19.81 3.24
CA TYR A 10 3.18 19.51 2.75
C TYR A 10 3.25 18.11 2.15
N TRP A 11 4.16 17.95 1.21
CA TRP A 11 4.52 16.68 0.62
C TRP A 11 5.85 16.23 1.18
N ARG A 12 5.84 15.10 1.89
CA ARG A 12 7.03 14.39 2.32
C ARG A 12 7.53 13.47 1.22
N ASP A 13 8.77 13.67 0.80
CA ASP A 13 9.46 12.79 -0.14
C ASP A 13 10.05 11.54 0.55
N ALA A 14 10.69 10.65 -0.23
CA ALA A 14 11.27 9.41 0.30
C ALA A 14 12.49 9.62 1.22
N ARG A 15 13.13 10.79 1.16
CA ARG A 15 14.26 11.18 2.02
C ARG A 15 13.79 11.90 3.28
N GLY A 16 12.49 12.17 3.40
CA GLY A 16 11.88 12.87 4.53
C GLY A 16 11.81 14.39 4.35
N ASN A 17 12.23 14.95 3.21
CA ASN A 17 12.13 16.38 2.95
C ASN A 17 10.67 16.79 2.80
N LEU A 18 10.35 18.02 3.19
CA LEU A 18 9.01 18.58 3.14
C LEU A 18 8.95 19.69 2.08
N THR A 19 8.07 19.51 1.11
CA THR A 19 7.79 20.51 0.08
C THR A 19 6.36 21.05 0.27
N PRO A 20 6.15 22.37 0.40
CA PRO A 20 4.80 22.94 0.42
C PRO A 20 3.97 22.45 -0.77
N ALA A 21 2.70 22.08 -0.56
CA ALA A 21 1.86 21.50 -1.61
C ALA A 21 1.66 22.42 -2.84
N GLU A 22 1.72 23.72 -2.62
CA GLU A 22 1.65 24.77 -3.65
C GLU A 22 2.84 24.72 -4.62
N LEU A 23 4.01 24.24 -4.16
CA LEU A 23 5.23 24.13 -4.97
C LEU A 23 5.38 22.77 -5.66
N VAL A 24 4.52 21.81 -5.34
CA VAL A 24 4.53 20.48 -5.98
C VAL A 24 3.74 20.54 -7.28
N LYS A 25 4.36 20.11 -8.37
CA LYS A 25 3.71 20.06 -9.69
C LYS A 25 2.52 19.09 -9.65
N ASP A 26 1.42 19.45 -10.31
CA ASP A 26 0.20 18.63 -10.28
C ASP A 26 0.39 17.25 -10.89
N ILE A 27 1.26 17.12 -11.91
CA ILE A 27 1.62 15.83 -12.48
C ILE A 27 2.29 14.91 -11.45
N ASP A 28 3.11 15.45 -10.55
CA ASP A 28 3.80 14.65 -9.53
C ASP A 28 2.83 14.24 -8.42
N LYS A 29 1.85 15.10 -8.09
CA LYS A 29 0.74 14.72 -7.19
C LYS A 29 -0.08 13.57 -7.78
N ALA A 30 -0.44 13.66 -9.06
CA ALA A 30 -1.20 12.64 -9.76
C ALA A 30 -0.44 11.31 -9.85
N ARG A 31 0.88 11.37 -10.08
CA ARG A 31 1.76 10.18 -10.08
C ARG A 31 1.82 9.50 -8.72
N ASP A 32 1.97 10.24 -7.61
CA ASP A 32 1.98 9.63 -6.27
C ASP A 32 0.64 8.94 -5.96
N VAL A 33 -0.49 9.56 -6.31
CA VAL A 33 -1.83 8.94 -6.15
C VAL A 33 -1.91 7.64 -6.97
N LEU A 34 -1.59 7.70 -8.26
CA LEU A 34 -1.67 6.54 -9.15
C LEU A 34 -0.77 5.38 -8.70
N VAL A 35 0.47 5.68 -8.32
CA VAL A 35 1.42 4.66 -7.85
C VAL A 35 0.95 4.04 -6.54
N ARG A 36 0.38 4.83 -5.61
CA ARG A 36 -0.21 4.31 -4.38
C ARG A 36 -1.35 3.34 -4.66
N GLU A 37 -2.25 3.69 -5.57
CA GLU A 37 -3.34 2.79 -5.97
C GLU A 37 -2.82 1.46 -6.53
N TRP A 38 -1.75 1.49 -7.33
CA TRP A 38 -1.13 0.27 -7.84
C TRP A 38 -0.51 -0.57 -6.73
N VAL A 39 0.19 0.06 -5.78
CA VAL A 39 0.77 -0.62 -4.62
C VAL A 39 -0.33 -1.26 -3.78
N GLU A 40 -1.42 -0.55 -3.50
CA GLU A 40 -2.56 -1.08 -2.76
C GLU A 40 -3.18 -2.30 -3.43
N LYS A 41 -3.37 -2.26 -4.76
CA LYS A 41 -3.83 -3.42 -5.54
C LYS A 41 -2.88 -4.61 -5.41
N GLY A 42 -1.57 -4.37 -5.50
CA GLY A 42 -0.55 -5.40 -5.33
C GLY A 42 -0.55 -6.02 -3.93
N VAL A 43 -0.68 -5.21 -2.88
CA VAL A 43 -0.80 -5.67 -1.49
C VAL A 43 -2.06 -6.50 -1.29
N SER A 44 -3.19 -6.06 -1.84
CA SER A 44 -4.45 -6.81 -1.77
C SER A 44 -4.32 -8.19 -2.41
N LEU A 45 -3.78 -8.25 -3.62
CA LEU A 45 -3.57 -9.52 -4.32
C LEU A 45 -2.61 -10.44 -3.57
N ASN A 46 -1.54 -9.89 -2.99
CA ASN A 46 -0.62 -10.68 -2.17
C ASN A 46 -1.32 -11.31 -0.96
N LYS A 47 -2.21 -10.56 -0.30
CA LYS A 47 -3.01 -11.04 0.83
C LYS A 47 -3.96 -12.15 0.40
N GLU A 48 -4.65 -12.01 -0.72
CA GLU A 48 -5.54 -13.05 -1.25
C GLU A 48 -4.77 -14.34 -1.56
N MET A 49 -3.62 -14.24 -2.23
CA MET A 49 -2.76 -15.39 -2.53
C MET A 49 -2.24 -16.08 -1.26
N ARG A 50 -1.94 -15.32 -0.21
CA ARG A 50 -1.55 -15.88 1.09
C ARG A 50 -2.71 -16.68 1.70
N ASN A 51 -3.88 -16.04 1.83
CA ASN A 51 -5.05 -16.65 2.45
C ASN A 51 -5.47 -17.94 1.72
N PHE A 52 -5.41 -17.94 0.38
CA PHE A 52 -5.69 -19.11 -0.42
C PHE A 52 -4.75 -20.28 -0.08
N LYS A 53 -3.43 -20.03 -0.07
CA LYS A 53 -2.44 -21.06 0.26
C LYS A 53 -2.62 -21.56 1.69
N ASP A 54 -2.79 -20.65 2.65
CA ASP A 54 -2.94 -21.00 4.05
C ASP A 54 -4.18 -21.89 4.26
N GLY A 55 -5.29 -21.60 3.57
CA GLY A 55 -6.49 -22.43 3.57
C GLY A 55 -6.22 -23.84 3.03
N ILE A 56 -5.62 -23.95 1.84
CA ILE A 56 -5.32 -25.26 1.23
C ILE A 56 -4.38 -26.08 2.11
N PHE A 57 -3.32 -25.48 2.67
CA PHE A 57 -2.42 -26.21 3.56
C PHE A 57 -3.10 -26.63 4.86
N GLY A 58 -4.02 -25.80 5.39
CA GLY A 58 -4.86 -26.17 6.53
C GLY A 58 -5.75 -27.37 6.22
N ASP A 59 -6.41 -27.38 5.06
CA ASP A 59 -7.28 -28.47 4.63
C ASP A 59 -6.50 -29.79 4.44
N ILE A 60 -5.30 -29.72 3.85
CA ILE A 60 -4.42 -30.89 3.71
C ILE A 60 -4.04 -31.46 5.08
N GLN A 61 -3.70 -30.60 6.04
CA GLN A 61 -3.35 -31.03 7.38
C GLN A 61 -4.54 -31.71 8.08
N ALA A 62 -5.74 -31.11 7.98
CA ALA A 62 -6.96 -31.70 8.52
C ALA A 62 -7.27 -33.07 7.89
N PHE A 63 -7.02 -33.24 6.59
CA PHE A 63 -7.19 -34.54 5.92
C PHE A 63 -6.24 -35.61 6.42
N ILE A 64 -4.97 -35.25 6.67
CA ILE A 64 -3.96 -36.16 7.25
C ILE A 64 -4.40 -36.62 8.66
N GLU A 65 -4.95 -35.72 9.47
CA GLU A 65 -5.39 -36.03 10.84
C GLU A 65 -6.64 -36.92 10.92
N LEU A 66 -7.46 -36.96 9.86
CA LEU A 66 -8.66 -37.80 9.78
C LEU A 66 -8.39 -39.23 9.29
N SER A 67 -7.18 -39.51 8.78
CA SER A 67 -6.79 -40.78 8.15
C SER A 67 -5.88 -41.61 9.05
#